data_AF-A0A1H3DG16-F1
#
_entry.id   AF-A0A1H3DG16-F1
#
_cell.length_a   1.000
_cell.length_b   1.000
_cell.length_c   1.000
_cell.angle_alpha   90.00
_cell.angle_beta   90.00
_cell.angle_gamma   90.00
#
_symmetry.space_group_name_H-M   'P 1'
#
loop_
_entity.id
_entity.type
_entity.pdbx_description
1 polymer ?
#
loop_
_entity_poly.entity_id
_entity_poly.type
_entity_poly.pdbx_seq_one_letter_code
_entity_poly.pdbx_strand_id
1 'polypeptide(L)'
;MDDAVRVRDAAREAVDDIHPNRLREVLGDRLADAPMTPAVLALVSARAPETGVDTDADGLAERAAGVQLIYEGLRLTRSLSHDEPWLRTQGGDADGDIDADLDILAADVLVSRGFYLLARTDAADRAVEVVRSFGRDQTLRRGEGADRETLDRNLEADVFVLAVVAGMTAVGETPPARLLEYAAELGRESDADGQLQPAEVALSEATTERIASLSALGGGSDDRVPSSATDS
;
A
#
# COMPACT_ATOMS: atom_id res chain seq x y z
N MET A 1 -5.77 -13.81 -15.55
CA MET A 1 -6.40 -12.52 -15.20
C MET A 1 -5.25 -11.59 -14.85
N ASP A 2 -5.27 -10.35 -15.32
CA ASP A 2 -4.26 -9.37 -14.92
C ASP A 2 -4.46 -9.06 -13.43
N ASP A 3 -3.42 -9.23 -12.61
CA ASP A 3 -3.45 -8.99 -11.17
C ASP A 3 -3.95 -7.57 -10.84
N ALA A 4 -3.59 -6.58 -11.67
CA ALA A 4 -4.04 -5.20 -11.49
C ALA A 4 -5.55 -5.05 -11.68
N VAL A 5 -6.15 -5.81 -12.60
CA VAL A 5 -7.62 -5.84 -12.79
C VAL A 5 -8.28 -6.46 -11.57
N ARG A 6 -7.76 -7.61 -11.12
CA ARG A 6 -8.31 -8.34 -9.98
C ARG A 6 -8.35 -7.50 -8.71
N VAL A 7 -7.24 -6.87 -8.34
CA VAL A 7 -7.18 -6.05 -7.12
C VAL A 7 -7.97 -4.76 -7.24
N ARG A 8 -8.11 -4.21 -8.46
CA ARG A 8 -8.97 -3.06 -8.72
C ARG A 8 -10.44 -3.42 -8.51
N ASP A 9 -10.88 -4.58 -8.96
CA ASP A 9 -12.25 -5.04 -8.75
C ASP A 9 -12.53 -5.25 -7.25
N ALA A 10 -11.60 -5.88 -6.52
CA ALA A 10 -11.69 -6.02 -5.07
C ALA A 10 -11.72 -4.66 -4.33
N ALA A 11 -10.91 -3.68 -4.77
CA ALA A 11 -10.91 -2.33 -4.21
C ALA A 11 -12.22 -1.58 -4.48
N ARG A 12 -12.83 -1.77 -5.66
CA ARG A 12 -14.15 -1.18 -6.00
C ARG A 12 -15.27 -1.82 -5.19
N GLU A 13 -15.28 -3.14 -5.08
CA GLU A 13 -16.24 -3.88 -4.25
C GLU A 13 -16.15 -3.41 -2.79
N ALA A 14 -14.93 -3.17 -2.29
CA ALA A 14 -14.72 -2.65 -0.96
C ALA A 14 -15.36 -1.27 -0.72
N VAL A 15 -15.69 -0.47 -1.73
CA VAL A 15 -16.31 0.85 -1.55
C VAL A 15 -17.71 0.94 -2.14
N ASP A 16 -18.29 -0.17 -2.60
CA ASP A 16 -19.57 -0.17 -3.31
C ASP A 16 -20.76 0.17 -2.40
N ASP A 17 -20.65 -0.12 -1.09
CA ASP A 17 -21.66 0.21 -0.08
C ASP A 17 -21.64 1.68 0.38
N ILE A 18 -20.74 2.51 -0.17
CA ILE A 18 -20.60 3.91 0.24
C ILE A 18 -21.72 4.77 -0.37
N HIS A 19 -22.28 5.61 0.48
CA HIS A 19 -23.25 6.64 0.15
C HIS A 19 -22.77 8.00 0.64
N PRO A 20 -23.15 9.11 -0.02
CA PRO A 20 -24.06 9.21 -1.18
C PRO A 20 -23.43 8.78 -2.51
N ASN A 21 -24.25 8.61 -3.56
CA ASN A 21 -23.79 8.15 -4.89
C ASN A 21 -22.66 9.01 -5.47
N ARG A 22 -22.73 10.34 -5.32
CA ARG A 22 -21.68 11.24 -5.79
C ARG A 22 -20.32 10.92 -5.17
N LEU A 23 -20.26 10.61 -3.87
CA LEU A 23 -19.02 10.21 -3.21
C LEU A 23 -18.52 8.85 -3.73
N ARG A 24 -19.44 7.90 -3.96
CA ARG A 24 -19.09 6.60 -4.53
C ARG A 24 -18.53 6.71 -5.95
N GLU A 25 -19.09 7.59 -6.78
CA GLU A 25 -18.57 7.88 -8.12
C GLU A 25 -17.14 8.44 -8.04
N VAL A 26 -16.91 9.42 -7.16
CA VAL A 26 -15.58 10.00 -6.89
C VAL A 26 -14.56 8.95 -6.45
N LEU A 27 -14.94 8.00 -5.59
CA LEU A 27 -14.09 6.88 -5.19
C LEU A 27 -13.82 5.93 -6.37
N GLY A 28 -14.86 5.61 -7.16
CA GLY A 28 -14.77 4.72 -8.30
C GLY A 28 -13.84 5.23 -9.41
N ASP A 29 -13.93 6.52 -9.73
CA ASP A 29 -13.06 7.18 -10.72
C ASP A 29 -11.60 7.15 -10.28
N ARG A 30 -11.34 7.48 -9.00
CA ARG A 30 -9.99 7.41 -8.42
C ARG A 30 -9.38 6.01 -8.51
N LEU A 31 -10.16 4.97 -8.21
CA LEU A 31 -9.70 3.58 -8.32
C LEU A 31 -9.55 3.12 -9.77
N ALA A 32 -10.28 3.72 -10.72
CA ALA A 32 -10.10 3.44 -12.13
C ALA A 32 -8.71 3.89 -12.62
N ASP A 33 -8.29 5.08 -12.20
CA ASP A 33 -7.03 5.70 -12.63
C ASP A 33 -5.81 5.29 -11.79
N ALA A 34 -6.03 4.61 -10.67
CA ALA A 34 -4.96 4.21 -9.76
C ALA A 34 -4.01 3.15 -10.37
N PRO A 35 -2.69 3.24 -10.07
CA PRO A 35 -1.66 2.38 -10.66
C PRO A 35 -1.69 0.92 -10.18
N MET A 36 -2.39 0.64 -9.07
CA MET A 36 -2.52 -0.68 -8.44
C MET A 36 -1.22 -1.34 -7.95
N THR A 37 -0.09 -0.64 -8.03
CA THR A 37 1.24 -1.20 -7.74
C THR A 37 1.38 -1.77 -6.32
N PRO A 38 0.97 -1.07 -5.24
CA PRO A 38 1.01 -1.64 -3.89
C PRO A 38 0.20 -2.93 -3.74
N ALA A 39 -1.01 -2.99 -4.32
CA ALA A 39 -1.83 -4.20 -4.25
C ALA A 39 -1.22 -5.36 -5.04
N VAL A 40 -0.73 -5.12 -6.25
CA VAL A 40 -0.06 -6.17 -7.05
C VAL A 40 1.21 -6.63 -6.34
N LEU A 41 1.97 -5.74 -5.70
CA LEU A 41 3.14 -6.13 -4.90
C LEU A 41 2.75 -7.07 -3.74
N ALA A 42 1.60 -6.86 -3.10
CA ALA A 42 1.11 -7.79 -2.07
C ALA A 42 0.83 -9.18 -2.65
N LEU A 43 0.23 -9.27 -3.85
CA LEU A 43 0.02 -10.56 -4.53
C LEU A 43 1.35 -11.23 -4.91
N VAL A 44 2.28 -10.48 -5.49
CA VAL A 44 3.62 -10.97 -5.84
C VAL A 44 4.37 -11.49 -4.62
N SER A 45 4.29 -10.76 -3.51
CA SER A 45 4.96 -11.13 -2.26
C SER A 45 4.37 -12.39 -1.62
N ALA A 46 3.05 -12.58 -1.71
CA ALA A 46 2.38 -13.80 -1.26
C ALA A 46 2.76 -15.04 -2.08
N ARG A 47 3.04 -14.86 -3.38
CA ARG A 47 3.44 -15.93 -4.31
C ARG A 47 4.94 -16.25 -4.28
N ALA A 48 5.75 -15.36 -3.71
CA ALA A 48 7.20 -15.49 -3.64
C ALA A 48 7.68 -16.73 -2.86
N PRO A 49 7.11 -17.09 -1.68
CA PRO A 49 7.43 -18.35 -1.01
C PRO A 49 6.64 -19.54 -1.57
N GLU A 50 7.27 -20.71 -1.64
CA GLU A 50 6.63 -21.97 -2.05
C GLU A 50 5.87 -22.63 -0.89
N THR A 51 4.77 -22.02 -0.42
CA THR A 51 4.01 -22.48 0.76
C THR A 51 2.93 -23.52 0.46
N GLY A 52 2.51 -23.62 -0.81
CA GLY A 52 1.36 -24.43 -1.23
C GLY A 52 0.00 -23.86 -0.83
N VAL A 53 -0.04 -22.65 -0.26
CA VAL A 53 -1.28 -21.90 0.01
C VAL A 53 -1.85 -21.38 -1.31
N ASP A 54 -3.18 -21.46 -1.45
CA ASP A 54 -3.87 -20.91 -2.61
C ASP A 54 -3.84 -19.37 -2.58
N THR A 55 -2.91 -18.78 -3.32
CA THR A 55 -2.80 -17.32 -3.50
C THR A 55 -3.90 -16.75 -4.40
N ASP A 56 -4.74 -17.59 -4.99
CA ASP A 56 -5.89 -17.16 -5.77
C ASP A 56 -7.19 -17.12 -4.96
N ALA A 57 -7.14 -17.26 -3.63
CA ALA A 57 -8.28 -17.02 -2.76
C ALA A 57 -8.69 -15.53 -2.70
N ASP A 58 -10.01 -15.27 -2.63
CA ASP A 58 -10.58 -13.91 -2.56
C ASP A 58 -10.03 -13.09 -1.38
N GLY A 59 -9.76 -13.74 -0.24
CA GLY A 59 -9.20 -13.08 0.94
C GLY A 59 -7.84 -12.41 0.72
N LEU A 60 -7.01 -12.90 -0.22
CA LEU A 60 -5.75 -12.24 -0.55
C LEU A 60 -5.99 -10.97 -1.38
N ALA A 61 -6.93 -11.01 -2.33
CA ALA A 61 -7.29 -9.86 -3.14
C ALA A 61 -7.91 -8.73 -2.29
N GLU A 62 -8.78 -9.08 -1.33
CA GLU A 62 -9.32 -8.13 -0.34
C GLU A 62 -8.21 -7.50 0.50
N ARG A 63 -7.24 -8.29 0.96
CA ARG A 63 -6.10 -7.78 1.73
C ARG A 63 -5.24 -6.84 0.89
N ALA A 64 -4.94 -7.21 -0.35
CA ALA A 64 -4.21 -6.38 -1.29
C ALA A 64 -4.95 -5.06 -1.60
N ALA A 65 -6.27 -5.13 -1.79
CA ALA A 65 -7.12 -3.96 -1.91
C ALA A 65 -7.02 -3.06 -0.68
N GLY A 66 -6.97 -3.62 0.53
CA GLY A 66 -6.76 -2.85 1.76
C GLY A 66 -5.50 -1.99 1.73
N VAL A 67 -4.38 -2.54 1.24
CA VAL A 67 -3.12 -1.81 1.05
C VAL A 67 -3.28 -0.68 0.03
N GLN A 68 -3.94 -0.94 -1.10
CA GLN A 68 -4.18 0.07 -2.14
C GLN A 68 -5.02 1.23 -1.63
N LEU A 69 -6.10 0.95 -0.90
CA LEU A 69 -6.99 1.97 -0.37
C LEU A 69 -6.26 2.88 0.63
N ILE A 70 -5.40 2.32 1.48
CA ILE A 70 -4.54 3.13 2.36
C ILE A 70 -3.63 4.04 1.53
N TYR A 71 -2.96 3.51 0.51
CA TYR A 71 -2.08 4.31 -0.35
C TYR A 71 -2.83 5.46 -1.03
N GLU A 72 -3.93 5.18 -1.72
CA GLU A 72 -4.67 6.21 -2.45
C GLU A 72 -5.24 7.28 -1.51
N GLY A 73 -5.74 6.90 -0.34
CA GLY A 73 -6.23 7.86 0.64
C GLY A 73 -5.12 8.77 1.19
N LEU A 74 -3.96 8.22 1.53
CA LEU A 74 -2.82 9.01 2.02
C LEU A 74 -2.19 9.87 0.93
N ARG A 75 -2.10 9.37 -0.31
CA ARG A 75 -1.65 10.14 -1.48
C ARG A 75 -2.58 11.32 -1.76
N LEU A 76 -3.89 11.09 -1.68
CA LEU A 76 -4.88 12.16 -1.83
C LEU A 76 -4.74 13.18 -0.69
N THR A 77 -4.56 12.71 0.55
CA THR A 77 -4.31 13.58 1.71
C THR A 77 -3.06 14.44 1.51
N ARG A 78 -1.99 13.88 0.94
CA ARG A 78 -0.76 14.60 0.59
C ARG A 78 -1.03 15.70 -0.43
N SER A 79 -1.72 15.39 -1.53
CA SER A 79 -2.10 16.39 -2.54
C SER A 79 -2.94 17.50 -1.92
N LEU A 80 -4.02 17.17 -1.19
CA LEU A 80 -4.88 18.16 -0.54
C LEU A 80 -4.11 19.05 0.44
N SER A 81 -3.18 18.46 1.21
CA SER A 81 -2.33 19.20 2.16
C SER A 81 -1.33 20.13 1.48
N HIS A 82 -0.93 19.85 0.24
CA HIS A 82 0.00 20.68 -0.53
C HIS A 82 -0.73 21.76 -1.32
N ASP A 83 -1.88 21.40 -1.90
CA ASP A 83 -2.65 22.23 -2.80
C ASP A 83 -3.52 23.25 -2.04
N GLU A 84 -4.01 22.86 -0.87
CA GLU A 84 -4.93 23.63 -0.03
C GLU A 84 -6.07 24.27 -0.87
N PRO A 85 -6.87 23.47 -1.61
CA PRO A 85 -7.83 23.98 -2.59
C PRO A 85 -8.85 24.96 -1.99
N TRP A 86 -9.23 24.78 -0.72
CA TRP A 86 -10.12 25.69 0.03
C TRP A 86 -9.57 27.13 0.19
N LEU A 87 -8.27 27.37 0.04
CA LEU A 87 -7.70 28.72 0.04
C LEU A 87 -7.92 29.47 -1.28
N ARG A 88 -8.19 28.73 -2.37
CA ARG A 88 -8.38 29.28 -3.71
C ARG A 88 -9.81 29.77 -3.93
N THR A 89 -10.77 29.36 -3.09
CA THR A 89 -12.21 29.63 -3.25
C THR A 89 -12.66 31.05 -2.88
N GLN A 90 -11.77 32.04 -2.84
CA GLN A 90 -12.15 33.44 -2.55
C GLN A 90 -13.03 34.12 -3.64
N GLY A 91 -13.54 33.36 -4.61
CA GLY A 91 -14.31 33.84 -5.78
C GLY A 91 -15.78 33.40 -5.90
N GLY A 92 -16.31 32.58 -4.99
CA GLY A 92 -17.74 32.17 -5.02
C GLY A 92 -18.09 31.04 -5.99
N ASP A 93 -17.11 30.22 -6.38
CA ASP A 93 -17.35 28.98 -7.14
C ASP A 93 -17.79 27.85 -6.21
N ALA A 94 -19.09 27.74 -5.98
CA ALA A 94 -19.68 26.78 -5.05
C ALA A 94 -19.44 25.31 -5.44
N ASP A 95 -19.22 25.02 -6.72
CA ASP A 95 -18.97 23.65 -7.19
C ASP A 95 -17.54 23.20 -6.82
N GLY A 96 -16.55 24.10 -6.93
CA GLY A 96 -15.16 23.82 -6.53
C GLY A 96 -14.96 23.57 -5.03
N ASP A 97 -15.75 24.22 -4.17
CA ASP A 97 -15.76 23.93 -2.72
C ASP A 97 -16.29 22.52 -2.43
N ILE A 98 -17.36 22.11 -3.12
CA ILE A 98 -17.95 20.77 -2.92
C ILE A 98 -16.99 19.67 -3.37
N ASP A 99 -16.27 19.88 -4.46
CA ASP A 99 -15.30 18.88 -4.96
C ASP A 99 -14.11 18.72 -3.99
N ALA A 100 -13.62 19.82 -3.40
CA ALA A 100 -12.59 19.76 -2.36
C ALA A 100 -13.09 19.02 -1.09
N ASP A 101 -14.32 19.27 -0.68
CA ASP A 101 -14.95 18.57 0.45
C ASP A 101 -15.11 17.06 0.16
N LEU A 102 -15.54 16.71 -1.06
CA LEU A 102 -15.67 15.32 -1.49
C LEU A 102 -14.32 14.61 -1.53
N ASP A 103 -13.27 15.30 -1.93
CA ASP A 103 -11.91 14.75 -1.95
C ASP A 103 -11.38 14.46 -0.55
N ILE A 104 -11.68 15.31 0.44
CA ILE A 104 -11.37 15.04 1.85
C ILE A 104 -12.12 13.78 2.33
N LEU A 105 -13.42 13.69 2.06
CA LEU A 105 -14.21 12.52 2.43
C LEU A 105 -13.74 11.25 1.72
N ALA A 106 -13.34 11.36 0.45
CA ALA A 106 -12.79 10.25 -0.30
C ALA A 106 -11.50 9.75 0.34
N ALA A 107 -10.59 10.66 0.73
CA ALA A 107 -9.35 10.30 1.41
C ALA A 107 -9.63 9.53 2.71
N ASP A 108 -10.52 10.04 3.55
CA ASP A 108 -10.89 9.43 4.83
C ASP A 108 -11.53 8.04 4.65
N VAL A 109 -12.44 7.90 3.68
CA VAL A 109 -13.09 6.63 3.36
C VAL A 109 -12.08 5.60 2.87
N LEU A 110 -11.19 5.97 1.96
CA LEU A 110 -10.16 5.08 1.42
C LEU A 110 -9.25 4.56 2.54
N VAL A 111 -8.70 5.44 3.38
CA VAL A 111 -7.86 5.02 4.51
C VAL A 111 -8.65 4.13 5.48
N SER A 112 -9.85 4.54 5.87
CA SER A 112 -10.67 3.80 6.84
C SER A 112 -11.07 2.42 6.33
N ARG A 113 -11.48 2.30 5.06
CA ARG A 113 -11.86 1.02 4.46
C ARG A 113 -10.64 0.12 4.27
N GLY A 114 -9.49 0.71 3.92
CA GLY A 114 -8.24 -0.03 3.86
C GLY A 114 -7.85 -0.63 5.21
N PHE A 115 -7.95 0.14 6.30
CA PHE A 115 -7.78 -0.39 7.66
C PHE A 115 -8.79 -1.47 8.01
N TYR A 116 -10.06 -1.28 7.64
CA TYR A 116 -11.10 -2.27 7.90
C TYR A 116 -10.75 -3.64 7.30
N LEU A 117 -10.27 -3.67 6.05
CA LEU A 117 -9.84 -4.90 5.38
C LEU A 117 -8.60 -5.53 6.03
N LEU A 118 -7.69 -4.72 6.58
CA LEU A 118 -6.46 -5.21 7.22
C LEU A 118 -6.60 -5.51 8.71
N ALA A 119 -7.67 -5.06 9.38
CA ALA A 119 -7.79 -5.02 10.84
C ALA A 119 -7.67 -6.38 11.54
N ARG A 120 -8.00 -7.47 10.84
CA ARG A 120 -7.92 -8.85 11.36
C ARG A 120 -6.78 -9.65 10.74
N THR A 121 -5.76 -8.95 10.28
CA THR A 121 -4.58 -9.54 9.64
C THR A 121 -3.32 -9.09 10.37
N ASP A 122 -2.23 -9.81 10.18
CA ASP A 122 -0.92 -9.46 10.76
C ASP A 122 -0.32 -8.17 10.16
N ALA A 123 -0.97 -7.56 9.16
CA ALA A 123 -0.56 -6.27 8.59
C ALA A 123 -1.20 -5.07 9.30
N ALA A 124 -2.12 -5.28 10.24
CA ALA A 124 -2.83 -4.20 10.92
C ALA A 124 -1.87 -3.22 11.63
N ASP A 125 -0.90 -3.74 12.39
CA ASP A 125 0.08 -2.92 13.09
C ASP A 125 0.95 -2.12 12.10
N ARG A 126 1.40 -2.78 11.03
CA ARG A 126 2.18 -2.10 9.98
C ARG A 126 1.36 -1.01 9.29
N ALA A 127 0.08 -1.22 9.02
CA ALA A 127 -0.80 -0.21 8.44
C ALA A 127 -0.91 1.04 9.35
N VAL A 128 -1.01 0.83 10.67
CA VAL A 128 -1.03 1.94 11.64
C VAL A 128 0.30 2.70 11.62
N GLU A 129 1.43 1.98 11.52
CA GLU A 129 2.75 2.61 11.40
C GLU A 129 2.89 3.46 10.14
N VAL A 130 2.38 3.01 8.98
CA VAL A 130 2.39 3.81 7.75
C VAL A 130 1.69 5.15 7.96
N VAL A 131 0.48 5.17 8.54
CA VAL A 131 -0.26 6.42 8.80
C VAL A 131 0.45 7.32 9.80
N ARG A 132 1.02 6.74 10.86
CA ARG A 132 1.80 7.51 11.85
C ARG A 132 3.05 8.13 11.24
N SER A 133 3.76 7.37 10.42
CA SER A 133 4.95 7.81 9.68
C SER A 133 4.58 8.95 8.73
N PHE A 134 3.57 8.74 7.90
CA PHE A 134 3.02 9.74 7.00
C PHE A 134 2.65 11.05 7.73
N GLY A 135 1.86 10.97 8.80
CA GLY A 135 1.46 12.16 9.56
C GLY A 135 2.65 12.91 10.19
N ARG A 136 3.67 12.17 10.65
CA ARG A 136 4.93 12.76 11.15
C ARG A 136 5.67 13.46 10.03
N ASP A 137 5.81 12.84 8.87
CA ASP A 137 6.54 13.39 7.73
C ASP A 137 5.85 14.65 7.20
N GLN A 138 4.52 14.64 7.08
CA GLN A 138 3.72 15.83 6.72
C GLN A 138 3.84 16.95 7.75
N THR A 139 4.10 16.63 9.02
CA THR A 139 4.36 17.63 10.06
C THR A 139 5.77 18.21 9.92
N LEU A 140 6.78 17.36 9.77
CA LEU A 140 8.18 17.78 9.61
C LEU A 140 8.40 18.59 8.33
N ARG A 141 7.70 18.26 7.25
CA ARG A 141 7.75 18.93 5.95
C ARG A 141 7.44 20.42 6.01
N ARG A 142 6.63 20.85 6.99
CA ARG A 142 6.28 22.28 7.22
C ARG A 142 7.42 23.08 7.86
N GLY A 143 8.47 22.41 8.35
CA GLY A 143 9.63 23.05 8.96
C GLY A 143 10.49 23.81 7.96
N GLU A 144 11.15 24.87 8.44
CA GLU A 144 12.16 25.59 7.68
C GLU A 144 13.38 24.68 7.40
N GLY A 145 13.85 24.65 6.15
CA GLY A 145 14.98 23.80 5.74
C GLY A 145 14.68 22.31 5.63
N ALA A 146 13.41 21.89 5.71
CA ALA A 146 13.02 20.50 5.55
C ALA A 146 13.35 19.97 4.14
N ASP A 147 13.88 18.74 4.07
CA ASP A 147 14.04 18.00 2.83
C ASP A 147 12.68 17.42 2.39
N ARG A 148 11.90 18.24 1.68
CA ARG A 148 10.53 17.92 1.29
C ARG A 148 10.47 16.71 0.34
N GLU A 149 11.43 16.58 -0.57
CA GLU A 149 11.45 15.50 -1.54
C GLU A 149 11.66 14.14 -0.87
N THR A 150 12.58 14.07 0.10
CA THR A 150 12.78 12.85 0.88
C THR A 150 11.56 12.52 1.74
N LEU A 151 10.98 13.52 2.42
CA LEU A 151 9.78 13.33 3.25
C LEU A 151 8.57 12.90 2.43
N ASP A 152 8.40 13.43 1.22
CA ASP A 152 7.27 13.09 0.36
C ASP A 152 7.35 11.63 -0.15
N ARG A 153 8.55 11.13 -0.47
CA ARG A 153 8.79 9.76 -0.95
C ARG A 153 8.73 8.66 0.11
N ASN A 154 8.70 9.02 1.39
CA ASN A 154 8.61 8.04 2.47
C ASN A 154 7.29 7.27 2.45
N LEU A 155 6.20 7.88 1.96
CA LEU A 155 4.90 7.22 1.85
C LEU A 155 5.00 5.96 0.97
N GLU A 156 5.58 6.11 -0.22
CA GLU A 156 5.73 5.00 -1.18
C GLU A 156 6.64 3.89 -0.61
N ALA A 157 7.73 4.25 0.07
CA ALA A 157 8.57 3.29 0.76
C ALA A 157 7.78 2.51 1.84
N ASP A 158 7.05 3.22 2.69
CA ASP A 158 6.29 2.64 3.78
C ASP A 158 5.16 1.73 3.29
N VAL A 159 4.47 2.13 2.23
CA VAL A 159 3.38 1.36 1.61
C VAL A 159 3.91 0.10 0.91
N PHE A 160 5.09 0.13 0.29
CA PHE A 160 5.67 -1.08 -0.30
C PHE A 160 6.04 -2.11 0.77
N VAL A 161 6.57 -1.66 1.91
CA VAL A 161 6.82 -2.53 3.06
C VAL A 161 5.51 -3.09 3.59
N LEU A 162 4.44 -2.28 3.69
CA LEU A 162 3.10 -2.75 4.07
C LEU A 162 2.58 -3.82 3.09
N ALA A 163 2.76 -3.63 1.78
CA ALA A 163 2.36 -4.59 0.75
C ALA A 163 3.06 -5.95 0.94
N VAL A 164 4.38 -5.95 1.17
CA VAL A 164 5.15 -7.18 1.44
C VAL A 164 4.65 -7.87 2.71
N VAL A 165 4.46 -7.13 3.80
CA VAL A 165 3.95 -7.69 5.06
C VAL A 165 2.55 -8.28 4.85
N ALA A 166 1.68 -7.57 4.15
CA ALA A 166 0.33 -8.02 3.84
C ALA A 166 0.33 -9.30 2.99
N GLY A 167 1.18 -9.37 1.96
CA GLY A 167 1.30 -10.54 1.09
C GLY A 167 1.87 -11.76 1.81
N MET A 168 3.04 -11.64 2.42
CA MET A 168 3.74 -12.81 2.99
C MET A 168 2.99 -13.41 4.18
N THR A 169 2.48 -12.57 5.08
CA THR A 169 1.74 -13.10 6.24
C THR A 169 0.38 -13.68 5.86
N ALA A 170 -0.17 -13.37 4.67
CA ALA A 170 -1.39 -14.00 4.19
C ALA A 170 -1.20 -15.49 3.87
N VAL A 171 0.04 -15.88 3.56
CA VAL A 171 0.44 -17.27 3.31
C VAL A 171 1.18 -17.88 4.51
N GLY A 172 1.09 -17.25 5.69
CA GLY A 172 1.69 -17.74 6.93
C GLY A 172 3.20 -17.48 7.06
N GLU A 173 3.79 -16.69 6.16
CA GLU A 173 5.23 -16.41 6.14
C GLU A 173 5.57 -15.09 6.80
N THR A 174 6.73 -15.06 7.48
CA THR A 174 7.28 -13.83 8.06
C THR A 174 8.21 -13.16 7.05
N PRO A 175 8.01 -11.88 6.70
CA PRO A 175 8.84 -11.22 5.71
C PRO A 175 10.28 -11.01 6.20
N PRO A 176 11.30 -11.48 5.45
CA PRO A 176 12.69 -11.27 5.83
C PRO A 176 13.08 -9.79 5.82
N ALA A 177 13.92 -9.36 6.77
CA ALA A 177 14.32 -7.94 6.92
C ALA A 177 14.87 -7.33 5.61
N ARG A 178 15.74 -8.05 4.91
CA ARG A 178 16.29 -7.66 3.61
C ARG A 178 15.25 -7.48 2.50
N LEU A 179 14.12 -8.19 2.56
CA LEU A 179 13.03 -8.03 1.61
C LEU A 179 12.25 -6.76 1.94
N LEU A 180 12.06 -6.46 3.24
CA LEU A 180 11.47 -5.20 3.66
C LEU A 180 12.36 -4.00 3.27
N GLU A 181 13.68 -4.11 3.43
CA GLU A 181 14.65 -3.10 2.97
C GLU A 181 14.55 -2.89 1.45
N TYR A 182 14.57 -3.97 0.68
CA TYR A 182 14.43 -3.91 -0.77
C TYR A 182 13.08 -3.31 -1.19
N ALA A 183 11.99 -3.66 -0.54
CA ALA A 183 10.67 -3.11 -0.83
C ALA A 183 10.60 -1.59 -0.56
N ALA A 184 11.21 -1.14 0.54
CA ALA A 184 11.30 0.29 0.84
C ALA A 184 12.10 1.05 -0.24
N GLU A 185 13.22 0.50 -0.70
CA GLU A 185 14.00 1.07 -1.81
C GLU A 185 13.20 1.11 -3.10
N LEU A 186 12.58 -0.01 -3.48
CA LEU A 186 11.75 -0.12 -4.67
C LEU A 186 10.60 0.90 -4.66
N GLY A 187 9.97 1.12 -3.50
CA GLY A 187 8.92 2.12 -3.34
C GLY A 187 9.40 3.54 -3.66
N ARG A 188 10.60 3.92 -3.19
CA ARG A 188 11.19 5.24 -3.50
C ARG A 188 11.54 5.39 -4.98
N GLU A 189 11.99 4.31 -5.61
CA GLU A 189 12.38 4.31 -7.03
C GLU A 189 11.17 4.29 -7.98
N SER A 190 10.05 3.73 -7.51
CA SER A 190 8.81 3.62 -8.30
C SER A 190 7.96 4.89 -8.29
N ASP A 191 8.31 5.88 -7.46
CA ASP A 191 7.63 7.18 -7.43
C ASP A 191 8.07 8.04 -8.62
N ALA A 192 7.11 8.41 -9.46
CA ALA A 192 7.29 9.33 -10.58
C ALA A 192 6.42 10.58 -10.34
N ASP A 193 7.04 11.64 -9.86
CA ASP A 193 6.40 12.94 -9.59
C ASP A 193 5.23 12.87 -8.58
N GLY A 194 5.37 12.08 -7.51
CA GLY A 194 4.38 11.99 -6.42
C GLY A 194 3.23 11.00 -6.70
N GLN A 195 3.40 10.14 -7.71
CA GLN A 195 2.54 9.01 -8.00
C GLN A 195 3.38 7.80 -8.41
N LEU A 196 2.98 6.62 -7.94
CA LEU A 196 3.61 5.37 -8.35
C LEU A 196 3.41 5.09 -9.84
N GLN A 197 4.47 4.59 -10.48
CA GLN A 197 4.38 3.96 -11.78
C GLN A 197 3.38 2.80 -11.78
N PRO A 198 2.69 2.52 -12.90
CA PRO A 198 1.81 1.36 -13.03
C PRO A 198 2.52 0.04 -12.69
N ALA A 199 1.76 -0.93 -12.16
CA ALA A 199 2.29 -2.19 -11.66
C ALA A 199 3.15 -2.94 -12.69
N GLU A 200 2.73 -2.95 -13.96
CA GLU A 200 3.45 -3.58 -15.08
C GLU A 200 4.85 -2.98 -15.34
N VAL A 201 5.06 -1.71 -14.98
CA VAL A 201 6.35 -1.02 -15.12
C VAL A 201 7.21 -1.24 -13.89
N ALA A 202 6.64 -1.05 -12.69
CA ALA A 202 7.37 -1.15 -11.43
C ALA A 202 7.75 -2.60 -11.07
N LEU A 203 6.87 -3.56 -11.37
CA LEU A 203 6.99 -4.97 -11.00
C LEU A 203 7.38 -5.81 -12.22
N SER A 204 8.53 -5.47 -12.81
CA SER A 204 9.14 -6.25 -13.88
C SER A 204 9.41 -7.72 -13.47
N GLU A 205 9.68 -8.57 -14.45
CA GLU A 205 10.09 -9.96 -14.21
C GLU A 205 11.33 -10.03 -13.29
N ALA A 206 12.32 -9.17 -13.53
CA ALA A 206 13.53 -9.08 -12.69
C ALA A 206 13.22 -8.65 -11.24
N THR A 207 12.27 -7.72 -11.06
CA THR A 207 11.80 -7.30 -9.73
C THR A 207 11.15 -8.49 -9.01
N THR A 208 10.30 -9.23 -9.71
CA THR A 208 9.58 -10.40 -9.17
C THR A 208 10.55 -11.53 -8.81
N GLU A 209 11.51 -11.85 -9.67
CA GLU A 209 12.59 -12.81 -9.38
C GLU A 209 13.42 -12.40 -8.16
N ARG A 210 13.70 -11.09 -8.04
CA ARG A 210 14.44 -10.55 -6.89
C ARG A 210 13.67 -10.73 -5.59
N ILE A 211 12.36 -10.47 -5.60
CA ILE A 211 11.48 -10.71 -4.44
C ILE A 211 11.48 -12.20 -4.06
N ALA A 212 11.33 -13.11 -5.02
CA ALA A 212 11.37 -14.55 -4.78
C ALA A 212 12.70 -14.99 -4.15
N SER A 213 13.83 -14.52 -4.69
CA SER A 213 15.17 -14.79 -4.15
C SER A 213 15.36 -14.27 -2.72
N LEU A 214 14.86 -13.06 -2.43
CA LEU A 214 14.92 -12.44 -1.11
C LEU A 214 13.96 -13.09 -0.09
N SER A 215 12.85 -13.67 -0.55
CA SER A 215 11.96 -14.50 0.26
C SER A 215 12.66 -15.81 0.65
N ALA A 216 13.22 -16.53 -0.33
CA ALA A 216 13.77 -17.88 -0.14
C ALA A 216 14.93 -17.97 0.87
N LEU A 217 15.90 -17.04 0.84
CA LEU A 217 17.03 -17.11 1.79
C LEU A 217 16.69 -16.63 3.22
N GLY A 218 15.44 -16.20 3.48
CA GLY A 218 14.95 -15.94 4.84
C GLY A 218 14.42 -17.18 5.55
N GLY A 219 13.94 -18.18 4.80
CA GLY A 219 13.44 -19.46 5.34
C GLY A 219 14.54 -20.46 5.71
N GLY A 220 15.81 -20.11 5.53
CA GLY A 220 16.96 -21.01 5.73
C GLY A 220 17.63 -20.96 7.11
N SER A 221 17.15 -20.14 8.06
CA SER A 221 17.83 -19.95 9.35
C SER A 221 17.18 -20.62 10.56
N ASP A 222 16.13 -21.42 10.39
CA ASP A 222 15.55 -22.19 11.48
C ASP A 222 15.43 -23.67 11.08
N ASP A 223 16.53 -24.41 11.26
CA ASP A 223 16.56 -25.80 11.77
C ASP A 223 17.88 -26.51 11.39
N ARG A 224 18.71 -26.74 12.42
CA ARG A 224 19.28 -28.04 12.80
C ARG A 224 20.41 -27.81 13.80
N VAL A 225 20.06 -27.74 15.08
CA VAL A 225 21.01 -28.05 16.15
C VAL A 225 21.12 -29.59 16.17
N PRO A 226 22.27 -30.20 15.82
CA PRO A 226 22.43 -31.64 15.98
C PRO A 226 22.39 -31.94 17.48
N SER A 227 21.39 -32.70 17.91
CA SER A 227 21.36 -33.26 19.25
C SER A 227 22.56 -34.21 19.38
N SER A 228 23.60 -33.77 20.11
CA SER A 228 24.69 -34.65 20.51
C SER A 228 24.15 -35.69 21.47
N ALA A 229 23.88 -36.89 20.95
CA ALA A 229 23.87 -38.08 21.76
C ALA A 229 25.28 -38.26 22.36
N THR A 230 25.38 -38.14 23.68
CA THR A 230 26.53 -38.67 24.42
C THR A 230 25.97 -39.66 25.41
N ASP A 231 26.17 -40.93 25.09
CA ASP A 231 25.94 -42.08 25.96
C ASP A 231 27.30 -42.78 26.07
N SER A 232 27.90 -42.78 27.26
CA SER A 232 28.96 -43.65 27.84
C SER A 232 29.84 -42.89 28.84
#